data_AF-A0AAE1I3N1-F1
#
_entry.id   AF-A0AAE1I3N1-F1
#
_cell.length_a   1.000
_cell.length_b   1.000
_cell.length_c   1.000
_cell.angle_alpha   90.00
_cell.angle_beta   90.00
_cell.angle_gamma   90.00
#
_symmetry.space_group_name_H-M   'P 1'
#
loop_
_entity.id
_entity.type
_entity.pdbx_description
1 polymer ?
#
loop_
_entity_poly.entity_id
_entity_poly.type
_entity_poly.pdbx_seq_one_letter_code
_entity_poly.pdbx_strand_id
1 'polypeptide(L)'
;MRTAIRRAADPLHLRRVPQSFEELADLMAQNPNITATMDGQDSIFMAPVGPPGHRSIIFLSRRVAGMMQSATLRINIVFSDGTFASRPSRPHSRQVFQISTSIHNHVVPLVQVLMQSRTRVAYVAILEALREALPQFRPELVITDFECAQMQAWVQVYDVPVQGCYWHFSRAVSILSRKMGLTYYLGLHPRAKSIVRSLLALPLLPQNRIMEGFMSLAYEAAEEAVYAVLHTFFLKVLDTWLVGFRFQMLSVFLADHRTNNVSESANRMLRLRTQDFILC
;
A
#
# COMPACT_ATOMS: atom_id res chain seq x y z
N MET A 1 -21.34 14.00 -27.27
CA MET A 1 -21.37 14.12 -25.79
C MET A 1 -20.13 14.85 -25.26
N ARG A 2 -19.85 16.05 -25.79
CA ARG A 2 -18.69 16.90 -25.44
C ARG A 2 -19.12 18.25 -24.84
N THR A 3 -20.35 18.33 -24.32
CA THR A 3 -21.04 19.61 -24.09
C THR A 3 -21.68 19.77 -22.71
N ALA A 4 -21.37 18.89 -21.75
CA ALA A 4 -21.78 19.03 -20.35
C ALA A 4 -20.62 19.34 -19.38
N ILE A 5 -19.36 19.23 -19.83
CA ILE A 5 -18.16 19.50 -19.00
C ILE A 5 -17.80 21.02 -18.99
N ARG A 6 -18.46 21.83 -19.82
CA ARG A 6 -18.14 23.26 -20.00
C ARG A 6 -18.94 24.24 -19.12
N ARG A 7 -19.57 23.81 -18.02
CA ARG A 7 -20.31 24.71 -17.10
C ARG A 7 -19.98 24.56 -15.61
N ALA A 8 -18.75 24.13 -15.29
CA ALA A 8 -18.17 24.28 -13.95
C ALA A 8 -16.67 24.62 -13.99
N ALA A 9 -16.17 25.10 -15.14
CA ALA A 9 -14.81 25.62 -15.27
C ALA A 9 -14.82 27.14 -15.03
N ASP A 10 -15.12 27.52 -13.80
CA ASP A 10 -14.34 28.59 -13.17
C ASP A 10 -13.38 27.82 -12.27
N PRO A 11 -12.06 27.82 -12.51
CA PRO A 11 -11.12 27.06 -11.72
C PRO A 11 -11.22 27.56 -10.30
N LEU A 12 -11.98 26.83 -9.48
CA LEU A 12 -11.79 26.64 -8.06
C LEU A 12 -11.09 27.87 -7.46
N HIS A 13 -11.86 28.90 -7.10
CA HIS A 13 -11.41 30.16 -6.47
C HIS A 13 -10.67 29.95 -5.11
N LEU A 14 -9.86 28.91 -4.97
CA LEU A 14 -8.78 28.86 -4.02
C LEU A 14 -7.77 29.94 -4.43
N ARG A 15 -7.99 31.15 -3.91
CA ARG A 15 -7.09 32.31 -4.07
C ARG A 15 -5.66 32.01 -3.63
N ARG A 16 -5.42 30.88 -2.94
CA ARG A 16 -4.13 30.44 -2.42
C ARG A 16 -4.05 28.91 -2.36
N VAL A 17 -2.92 28.35 -2.80
CA VAL A 17 -2.59 26.93 -2.59
C VAL A 17 -2.28 26.71 -1.10
N PRO A 18 -2.92 25.74 -0.42
CA PRO A 18 -2.66 25.49 0.99
C PRO A 18 -1.21 25.07 1.24
N GLN A 19 -0.62 25.64 2.29
CA GLN A 19 0.77 25.37 2.68
C GLN A 19 0.87 24.29 3.76
N SER A 20 -0.18 24.12 4.57
CA SER A 20 -0.26 23.08 5.61
C SER A 20 -1.48 22.18 5.43
N PHE A 21 -1.49 21.07 6.17
CA PHE A 21 -2.64 20.17 6.20
C PHE A 21 -3.84 20.84 6.91
N GLU A 22 -3.58 21.68 7.91
CA GLU A 22 -4.58 22.49 8.59
C GLU A 22 -5.22 23.51 7.63
N GLU A 23 -4.41 24.26 6.87
CA GLU A 23 -4.93 25.21 5.88
C GLU A 23 -5.73 24.49 4.78
N LEU A 24 -5.28 23.31 4.35
CA LEU A 24 -6.03 22.49 3.41
C LEU A 24 -7.39 22.06 4.00
N ALA A 25 -7.43 21.61 5.25
CA ALA A 25 -8.68 21.24 5.92
C ALA A 25 -9.64 22.44 6.04
N ASP A 26 -9.14 23.61 6.44
CA ASP A 26 -9.92 24.85 6.57
C ASP A 26 -10.49 25.29 5.22
N LEU A 27 -9.67 25.29 4.16
CA LEU A 27 -10.10 25.64 2.81
C LEU A 27 -11.19 24.70 2.31
N MET A 28 -11.07 23.40 2.58
CA MET A 28 -12.07 22.43 2.14
C MET A 28 -13.38 22.55 2.94
N ALA A 29 -13.31 22.81 4.25
CA ALA A 29 -14.48 23.06 5.08
C ALA A 29 -15.27 24.30 4.63
N GLN A 30 -14.58 25.34 4.16
CA GLN A 30 -15.19 26.59 3.67
C GLN A 30 -15.75 26.46 2.24
N ASN A 31 -15.42 25.40 1.52
CA ASN A 31 -15.77 25.23 0.10
C ASN A 31 -16.46 23.87 -0.14
N PRO A 32 -17.75 23.69 0.21
CA PRO A 32 -18.44 22.40 0.07
C PRO A 32 -18.40 21.81 -1.34
N ASN A 33 -18.40 22.66 -2.37
CA ASN A 33 -18.35 22.27 -3.78
C ASN A 33 -17.12 21.42 -4.14
N ILE A 34 -16.00 21.57 -3.41
CA ILE A 34 -14.73 20.88 -3.70
C ILE A 34 -14.63 19.54 -2.97
N THR A 35 -15.61 19.28 -2.10
CA THR A 35 -15.74 18.05 -1.32
C THR A 35 -16.84 17.14 -1.87
N ALA A 36 -17.66 17.64 -2.80
CA ALA A 36 -18.75 16.89 -3.39
C ALA A 36 -18.24 15.73 -4.26
N THR A 37 -18.92 14.59 -4.23
CA THR A 37 -18.69 13.50 -5.17
C THR A 37 -19.08 13.91 -6.59
N MET A 38 -18.54 13.22 -7.60
CA MET A 38 -18.77 13.56 -9.01
C MET A 38 -20.25 13.50 -9.43
N ASP A 39 -21.05 12.68 -8.75
CA ASP A 39 -22.51 12.57 -8.94
C ASP A 39 -23.31 13.61 -8.14
N GLY A 40 -22.63 14.41 -7.31
CA GLY A 40 -23.22 15.39 -6.41
C GLY A 40 -24.07 14.81 -5.27
N GLN A 41 -24.05 13.48 -5.06
CA GLN A 41 -24.95 12.80 -4.11
C GLN A 41 -24.35 12.63 -2.71
N ASP A 42 -23.06 12.87 -2.54
CA ASP A 42 -22.34 12.68 -1.27
C ASP A 42 -21.20 13.71 -1.17
N SER A 43 -20.61 13.82 0.02
CA SER A 43 -19.40 14.60 0.24
C SER A 43 -18.31 13.73 0.89
N ILE A 44 -17.07 14.09 0.58
CA ILE A 44 -15.90 13.47 1.18
C ILE A 44 -15.74 14.05 2.58
N PHE A 45 -15.93 13.22 3.59
CA PHE A 45 -15.52 13.49 4.97
C PHE A 45 -14.00 13.63 5.03
N MET A 46 -13.57 14.70 5.70
CA MET A 46 -12.16 15.01 5.88
C MET A 46 -11.87 15.36 7.31
N ALA A 47 -10.80 14.78 7.84
CA ALA A 47 -10.31 15.07 9.17
C ALA A 47 -8.77 15.18 9.14
N PRO A 48 -8.20 16.30 9.60
CA PRO A 48 -6.78 16.34 9.92
C PRO A 48 -6.52 15.47 11.15
N VAL A 49 -5.49 14.62 11.09
CA VAL A 49 -5.14 13.67 12.15
C VAL A 49 -3.64 13.61 12.38
N GLY A 50 -3.23 13.03 13.51
CA GLY A 50 -1.83 12.84 13.89
C GLY A 50 -1.22 14.04 14.58
N PRO A 51 -0.09 13.88 15.30
CA PRO A 51 0.60 14.95 16.03
C PRO A 51 1.42 15.88 15.09
N PRO A 52 1.94 17.03 15.60
CA PRO A 52 2.79 17.91 14.81
C PRO A 52 3.97 17.15 14.19
N GLY A 53 4.28 17.43 12.92
CA GLY A 53 5.32 16.71 12.16
C GLY A 53 4.87 15.37 11.54
N HIS A 54 3.71 14.87 11.94
CA HIS A 54 3.11 13.62 11.46
C HIS A 54 1.66 13.81 10.99
N ARG A 55 1.30 15.04 10.59
CA ARG A 55 -0.07 15.36 10.17
C ARG A 55 -0.47 14.58 8.93
N SER A 56 -1.75 14.22 8.86
CA SER A 56 -2.35 13.59 7.70
C SER A 56 -3.78 14.11 7.52
N ILE A 57 -4.30 14.09 6.29
CA ILE A 57 -5.73 14.33 6.04
C ILE A 57 -6.33 13.08 5.45
N ILE A 58 -7.37 12.59 6.11
CA ILE A 58 -8.17 11.46 5.65
C ILE A 58 -9.24 11.98 4.67
N PHE A 59 -9.47 11.24 3.59
CA PHE A 59 -10.53 11.44 2.63
C PHE A 59 -11.38 10.16 2.60
N LEU A 60 -12.64 10.28 3.02
CA LEU A 60 -13.60 9.17 3.12
C LEU A 60 -15.00 9.67 2.79
N SER A 61 -15.73 9.11 1.83
CA SER A 61 -17.13 9.54 1.59
C SER A 61 -18.08 8.92 2.62
N ARG A 62 -19.23 9.57 2.91
CA ARG A 62 -20.22 9.00 3.85
C ARG A 62 -20.83 7.71 3.35
N ARG A 63 -21.05 7.60 2.03
CA ARG A 63 -21.51 6.37 1.37
C ARG A 63 -20.52 5.22 1.56
N VAL A 64 -19.22 5.49 1.40
CA VAL A 64 -18.18 4.47 1.65
C VAL A 64 -18.08 4.16 3.15
N ALA A 65 -18.19 5.15 4.03
CA ALA A 65 -18.25 4.94 5.48
C ALA A 65 -19.44 4.05 5.89
N GLY A 66 -20.62 4.27 5.31
CA GLY A 66 -21.80 3.43 5.53
C GLY A 66 -21.60 2.01 4.99
N MET A 67 -20.95 1.87 3.84
CA MET A 67 -20.56 0.56 3.29
C MET A 67 -19.59 -0.19 4.21
N MET A 68 -18.57 0.50 4.75
CA MET A 68 -17.59 -0.08 5.67
C MET A 68 -18.17 -0.50 7.03
N GLN A 69 -19.31 0.09 7.42
CA GLN A 69 -20.02 -0.22 8.66
C GLN A 69 -21.22 -1.16 8.45
N SER A 70 -21.51 -1.56 7.21
CA SER A 70 -22.68 -2.38 6.89
C SER A 70 -22.57 -3.78 7.49
N ALA A 71 -23.62 -4.22 8.20
CA ALA A 71 -23.73 -5.59 8.67
C ALA A 71 -23.98 -6.60 7.54
N THR A 72 -24.53 -6.16 6.40
CA THR A 72 -24.84 -7.04 5.26
C THR A 72 -23.67 -7.20 4.28
N LEU A 73 -22.74 -6.25 4.28
CA LEU A 73 -21.57 -6.27 3.43
C LEU A 73 -20.32 -6.19 4.29
N ARG A 74 -19.79 -7.35 4.69
CA ARG A 74 -18.61 -7.42 5.54
C ARG A 74 -17.34 -7.30 4.71
N ILE A 75 -16.51 -6.32 5.04
CA ILE A 75 -15.19 -6.12 4.42
C ILE A 75 -14.17 -6.96 5.19
N ASN A 76 -13.95 -8.20 4.73
CA ASN A 76 -13.04 -9.13 5.39
C ASN A 76 -11.57 -8.89 5.03
N ILE A 77 -11.29 -8.60 3.76
CA ILE A 77 -9.92 -8.41 3.26
C ILE A 77 -9.72 -6.96 2.86
N VAL A 78 -8.68 -6.37 3.42
CA VAL A 78 -8.26 -5.00 3.13
C VAL A 78 -6.88 -5.02 2.51
N PHE A 79 -6.71 -4.14 1.53
CA PHE A 79 -5.48 -3.93 0.81
C PHE A 79 -5.02 -2.52 1.12
N SER A 80 -3.74 -2.35 1.47
CA SER A 80 -3.23 -1.04 1.85
C SER A 80 -1.85 -0.78 1.26
N ASP A 81 -1.66 0.40 0.67
CA ASP A 81 -0.46 0.73 -0.11
C ASP A 81 -0.23 2.24 -0.16
N GLY A 82 1.04 2.64 -0.32
CA GLY A 82 1.44 4.03 -0.49
C GLY A 82 1.78 4.34 -1.95
N THR A 83 1.22 5.41 -2.52
CA THR A 83 1.64 5.93 -3.83
C THR A 83 2.29 7.31 -3.74
N PHE A 84 3.34 7.49 -4.53
CA PHE A 84 4.12 8.73 -4.60
C PHE A 84 3.77 9.60 -5.80
N ALA A 85 3.15 9.02 -6.84
CA ALA A 85 2.94 9.68 -8.12
C ALA A 85 1.84 10.75 -8.08
N SER A 86 0.87 10.60 -7.18
CA SER A 86 -0.32 11.46 -7.06
C SER A 86 -0.29 12.38 -5.85
N ARG A 87 0.86 12.50 -5.17
CA ARG A 87 0.99 13.36 -3.99
C ARG A 87 1.16 14.83 -4.42
N PRO A 88 0.47 15.78 -3.77
CA PRO A 88 0.71 17.20 -4.02
C PRO A 88 2.07 17.62 -3.44
N SER A 89 2.69 18.62 -4.07
CA SER A 89 3.88 19.27 -3.53
C SER A 89 3.55 20.22 -2.37
N ARG A 90 2.31 20.73 -2.32
CA ARG A 90 1.78 21.64 -1.30
C ARG A 90 0.34 21.26 -0.91
N PRO A 91 0.03 21.02 0.38
CA PRO A 91 1.00 20.91 1.47
C PRO A 91 1.96 19.74 1.24
N HIS A 92 3.20 19.86 1.75
CA HIS A 92 4.23 18.85 1.50
C HIS A 92 3.79 17.48 2.01
N SER A 93 3.48 16.59 1.07
CA SER A 93 3.02 15.23 1.34
C SER A 93 4.10 14.24 0.95
N ARG A 94 4.42 13.28 1.84
CA ARG A 94 5.38 12.21 1.57
C ARG A 94 4.78 11.10 0.70
N GLN A 95 3.48 10.86 0.81
CA GLN A 95 2.73 9.91 0.00
C GLN A 95 1.23 10.18 0.04
N VAL A 96 0.51 9.51 -0.85
CA VAL A 96 -0.92 9.22 -0.68
C VAL A 96 -1.02 7.76 -0.22
N PHE A 97 -1.54 7.55 0.98
CA PHE A 97 -1.83 6.21 1.49
C PHE A 97 -3.25 5.82 1.10
N GLN A 98 -3.42 4.61 0.58
CA GLN A 98 -4.71 4.08 0.16
C GLN A 98 -5.07 2.84 0.94
N ILE A 99 -6.35 2.77 1.32
CA ILE A 99 -7.00 1.57 1.84
C ILE A 99 -8.09 1.20 0.83
N SER A 100 -8.10 -0.05 0.39
CA SER A 100 -9.05 -0.57 -0.59
C SER A 100 -9.50 -1.99 -0.23
N THR A 101 -10.56 -2.45 -0.87
CA THR A 101 -11.02 -3.84 -0.76
C THR A 101 -11.41 -4.37 -2.15
N SER A 102 -11.70 -5.66 -2.24
CA SER A 102 -12.33 -6.25 -3.41
C SER A 102 -13.72 -6.76 -3.06
N ILE A 103 -14.71 -6.32 -3.82
CA ILE A 103 -16.11 -6.77 -3.70
C ILE A 103 -16.51 -7.32 -5.06
N HIS A 104 -16.93 -8.59 -5.12
CA HIS A 104 -17.27 -9.28 -6.37
C HIS A 104 -16.21 -9.09 -7.49
N ASN A 105 -14.92 -9.23 -7.15
CA ASN A 105 -13.77 -9.01 -8.05
C ASN A 105 -13.60 -7.57 -8.58
N HIS A 106 -14.36 -6.60 -8.05
CA HIS A 106 -14.15 -5.19 -8.33
C HIS A 106 -13.30 -4.54 -7.24
N VAL A 107 -12.36 -3.71 -7.65
CA VAL A 107 -11.52 -2.91 -6.74
C VAL A 107 -12.34 -1.73 -6.24
N VAL A 108 -12.50 -1.63 -4.92
CA VAL A 108 -13.24 -0.54 -4.28
C VAL A 108 -12.28 0.22 -3.36
N PRO A 109 -11.89 1.46 -3.71
CA PRO A 109 -11.17 2.34 -2.80
C PRO A 109 -12.05 2.69 -1.60
N LEU A 110 -11.51 2.52 -0.40
CA LEU A 110 -12.21 2.79 0.86
C LEU A 110 -11.81 4.15 1.43
N VAL A 111 -10.51 4.35 1.60
CA VAL A 111 -9.94 5.56 2.22
C VAL A 111 -8.73 6.00 1.42
N GLN A 112 -8.59 7.31 1.24
CA GLN A 112 -7.36 7.91 0.74
C GLN A 112 -6.84 8.88 1.79
N VAL A 113 -5.53 8.94 1.98
CA VAL A 113 -4.93 9.76 3.02
C VAL A 113 -3.70 10.47 2.47
N LEU A 114 -3.68 11.80 2.54
CA LEU A 114 -2.46 12.56 2.31
C LEU A 114 -1.65 12.56 3.60
N MET A 115 -0.38 12.11 3.53
CA MET A 115 0.45 11.93 4.73
C MET A 115 1.70 12.81 4.70
N GLN A 116 1.95 13.55 5.78
CA GLN A 116 3.18 14.33 5.96
C GLN A 116 4.41 13.46 6.22
N SER A 117 4.22 12.27 6.80
CA SER A 117 5.30 11.34 7.14
C SER A 117 4.85 9.88 6.99
N ARG A 118 5.80 8.95 6.82
CA ARG A 118 5.56 7.50 6.69
C ARG A 118 6.04 6.76 7.94
N THR A 119 5.73 7.31 9.09
CA THR A 119 6.15 6.78 10.40
C THR A 119 5.01 6.00 11.01
N ARG A 120 5.31 5.06 11.91
CA ARG A 120 4.29 4.30 12.64
C ARG A 120 3.33 5.23 13.39
N VAL A 121 3.84 6.33 13.96
CA VAL A 121 3.04 7.36 14.64
C VAL A 121 1.96 7.93 13.71
N ALA A 122 2.31 8.27 12.47
CA ALA A 122 1.35 8.79 11.50
C ALA A 122 0.30 7.74 11.11
N TYR A 123 0.71 6.50 10.83
CA TYR A 123 -0.23 5.42 10.49
C TYR A 123 -1.17 5.07 11.64
N VAL A 124 -0.65 4.99 12.87
CA VAL A 124 -1.46 4.73 14.07
C VAL A 124 -2.53 5.81 14.22
N ALA A 125 -2.17 7.08 14.13
CA ALA A 125 -3.14 8.17 14.25
C ALA A 125 -4.25 8.13 13.18
N ILE A 126 -3.89 7.76 11.94
CA ILE A 126 -4.87 7.55 10.86
C ILE A 126 -5.82 6.40 11.21
N LEU A 127 -5.25 5.25 11.58
CA LEU A 127 -6.02 4.03 11.82
C LEU A 127 -6.90 4.15 13.07
N GLU A 128 -6.44 4.85 14.11
CA GLU A 128 -7.23 5.13 15.32
C GLU A 128 -8.41 6.03 15.01
N ALA A 129 -8.19 7.11 14.25
CA ALA A 129 -9.28 7.99 13.81
C ALA A 129 -10.31 7.23 12.95
N LEU A 130 -9.87 6.33 12.07
CA LEU A 130 -10.77 5.46 11.32
C LEU A 130 -11.53 4.49 12.22
N ARG A 131 -10.87 3.91 13.22
CA ARG A 131 -11.49 2.95 14.15
C ARG A 131 -12.56 3.61 15.01
N GLU A 132 -12.31 4.85 15.43
CA GLU A 132 -13.27 5.68 16.17
C GLU A 132 -14.46 6.07 15.30
N ALA A 133 -14.21 6.51 14.06
CA ALA A 133 -15.26 6.91 13.13
C ALA A 133 -16.07 5.73 12.57
N LEU A 134 -15.47 4.54 12.47
CA LEU A 134 -16.04 3.34 11.85
C LEU A 134 -15.91 2.13 12.79
N PRO A 135 -16.62 2.10 13.93
CA PRO A 135 -16.43 1.07 14.95
C PRO A 135 -16.78 -0.36 14.48
N GLN A 136 -17.60 -0.51 13.43
CA GLN A 136 -17.94 -1.82 12.84
C GLN A 136 -16.94 -2.26 11.76
N PHE A 137 -16.04 -1.38 11.31
CA PHE A 137 -15.00 -1.76 10.35
C PHE A 137 -13.97 -2.65 11.06
N ARG A 138 -14.04 -3.95 10.81
CA ARG A 138 -13.20 -4.98 11.44
C ARG A 138 -12.74 -5.97 10.38
N PRO A 139 -11.68 -5.64 9.61
CA PRO A 139 -11.11 -6.57 8.65
C PRO A 139 -10.54 -7.80 9.36
N GLU A 140 -10.57 -8.93 8.66
CA GLU A 140 -10.00 -10.21 9.13
C GLU A 140 -8.57 -10.41 8.60
N LEU A 141 -8.21 -9.72 7.51
CA LEU A 141 -6.88 -9.76 6.92
C LEU A 141 -6.53 -8.43 6.27
N VAL A 142 -5.30 -7.96 6.49
CA VAL A 142 -4.72 -6.82 5.77
C VAL A 142 -3.53 -7.26 4.92
N ILE A 143 -3.55 -6.93 3.62
CA ILE A 143 -2.46 -7.18 2.68
C ILE A 143 -1.74 -5.87 2.33
N THR A 144 -0.41 -5.86 2.38
CA THR A 144 0.43 -4.63 2.24
C THR A 144 1.80 -4.88 1.61
N ASP A 145 2.52 -3.83 1.22
CA ASP A 145 3.79 -3.82 0.47
C ASP A 145 5.06 -4.00 1.33
N PHE A 146 4.91 -4.45 2.58
CA PHE A 146 5.97 -4.66 3.57
C PHE A 146 6.66 -3.40 4.13
N GLU A 147 5.98 -2.25 4.06
CA GLU A 147 6.38 -1.11 4.88
C GLU A 147 6.13 -1.40 6.37
N CYS A 148 7.20 -1.56 7.16
CA CYS A 148 7.10 -1.97 8.57
C CYS A 148 6.25 -1.04 9.43
N ALA A 149 6.36 0.28 9.21
CA ALA A 149 5.59 1.27 9.96
C ALA A 149 4.08 1.07 9.78
N GLN A 150 3.64 0.82 8.54
CA GLN A 150 2.26 0.54 8.18
C GLN A 150 1.78 -0.79 8.77
N MET A 151 2.56 -1.86 8.57
CA MET A 151 2.18 -3.19 9.07
C MET A 151 2.02 -3.19 10.59
N GLN A 152 2.97 -2.61 11.31
CA GLN A 152 2.92 -2.53 12.78
C GLN A 152 1.75 -1.68 13.28
N ALA A 153 1.35 -0.65 12.54
CA ALA A 153 0.20 0.17 12.90
C ALA A 153 -1.12 -0.60 12.76
N TRP A 154 -1.27 -1.41 11.70
CA TRP A 154 -2.44 -2.29 11.53
C TRP A 154 -2.57 -3.28 12.68
N VAL A 155 -1.49 -3.98 13.01
CA VAL A 155 -1.46 -4.91 14.16
C VAL A 155 -1.79 -4.17 15.46
N GLN A 156 -1.18 -3.01 15.70
CA GLN A 156 -1.41 -2.25 16.93
C GLN A 156 -2.86 -1.77 17.10
N VAL A 157 -3.48 -1.25 16.04
CA VAL A 157 -4.77 -0.56 16.15
C VAL A 157 -5.95 -1.49 15.96
N TYR A 158 -5.85 -2.45 15.05
CA TYR A 158 -6.95 -3.35 14.71
C TYR A 158 -6.78 -4.77 15.24
N ASP A 159 -5.59 -5.12 15.78
CA ASP A 159 -5.25 -6.48 16.20
C ASP A 159 -5.57 -7.52 15.10
N VAL A 160 -5.26 -7.14 13.86
CA VAL A 160 -5.62 -7.89 12.65
C VAL A 160 -4.39 -8.61 12.10
N PRO A 161 -4.52 -9.84 11.60
CA PRO A 161 -3.49 -10.49 10.80
C PRO A 161 -3.06 -9.61 9.63
N VAL A 162 -1.74 -9.46 9.45
CA VAL A 162 -1.16 -8.73 8.33
C VAL A 162 -0.37 -9.70 7.47
N GLN A 163 -0.56 -9.64 6.17
CA GLN A 163 0.17 -10.44 5.20
C GLN A 163 0.91 -9.51 4.24
N GLY A 164 2.16 -9.84 3.95
CA GLY A 164 2.91 -9.15 2.92
C GLY A 164 2.48 -9.58 1.52
N CYS A 165 2.63 -8.68 0.56
CA CYS A 165 2.30 -8.92 -0.83
C CYS A 165 3.39 -9.76 -1.52
N TYR A 166 3.02 -10.94 -2.01
CA TYR A 166 3.91 -11.83 -2.76
C TYR A 166 4.53 -11.16 -3.99
N TRP A 167 3.78 -10.32 -4.69
CA TRP A 167 4.27 -9.60 -5.86
C TRP A 167 5.34 -8.57 -5.49
N HIS A 168 5.13 -7.78 -4.43
CA HIS A 168 6.12 -6.81 -3.96
C HIS A 168 7.39 -7.50 -3.48
N PHE A 169 7.28 -8.60 -2.75
CA PHE A 169 8.43 -9.45 -2.40
C PHE A 169 9.18 -9.93 -3.65
N SER A 170 8.48 -10.57 -4.58
CA SER A 170 9.08 -11.15 -5.79
C SER A 170 9.78 -10.09 -6.64
N ARG A 171 9.14 -8.91 -6.77
CA ARG A 171 9.69 -7.75 -7.46
C ARG A 171 10.92 -7.21 -6.74
N ALA A 172 10.90 -7.09 -5.43
CA ALA A 172 12.02 -6.59 -4.63
C ALA A 172 13.25 -7.50 -4.76
N VAL A 173 13.07 -8.82 -4.63
CA VAL A 173 14.15 -9.82 -4.80
C VAL A 173 14.70 -9.78 -6.24
N SER A 174 13.83 -9.63 -7.24
CA SER A 174 14.25 -9.50 -8.66
C SER A 174 14.95 -8.17 -8.97
N ILE A 175 14.61 -7.08 -8.28
CA ILE A 175 15.34 -5.81 -8.36
C ILE A 175 16.71 -5.97 -7.70
N LEU A 176 16.75 -6.61 -6.54
CA LEU A 176 17.98 -6.84 -5.78
C LEU A 176 19.00 -7.63 -6.60
N SER A 177 18.60 -8.73 -7.24
CA SER A 177 19.50 -9.53 -8.08
C SER A 177 20.12 -8.71 -9.22
N ARG A 178 19.32 -7.87 -9.89
CA ARG A 178 19.79 -6.96 -10.95
C ARG A 178 20.73 -5.89 -10.42
N LYS A 179 20.40 -5.26 -9.28
CA LYS A 179 21.26 -4.25 -8.64
C LYS A 179 22.61 -4.81 -8.22
N MET A 180 22.68 -6.12 -7.97
CA MET A 180 23.91 -6.84 -7.66
C MET A 180 24.67 -7.32 -8.89
N GLY A 181 24.24 -6.96 -10.10
CA GLY A 181 24.92 -7.34 -11.34
C GLY A 181 24.75 -8.81 -11.74
N LEU A 182 23.83 -9.54 -11.10
CA LEU A 182 23.67 -10.98 -11.36
C LEU A 182 23.05 -11.30 -12.73
N THR A 183 22.46 -10.31 -13.42
CA THR A 183 21.70 -10.53 -14.66
C THR A 183 22.47 -11.33 -15.71
N TYR A 184 23.71 -10.95 -16.02
CA TYR A 184 24.54 -11.63 -17.02
C TYR A 184 24.93 -13.04 -16.56
N TYR A 185 25.39 -13.17 -15.32
CA TYR A 185 25.77 -14.45 -14.72
C TYR A 185 24.61 -15.45 -14.73
N LEU A 186 23.41 -15.03 -14.30
CA LEU A 186 22.22 -15.89 -14.33
C LEU A 186 21.77 -16.23 -15.77
N GLY A 187 22.18 -15.46 -16.78
CA GLY A 187 21.97 -15.80 -18.18
C GLY A 187 22.84 -16.95 -18.65
N LEU A 188 24.06 -17.08 -18.10
CA LEU A 188 25.03 -18.11 -18.47
C LEU A 188 25.00 -19.35 -17.57
N HIS A 189 24.45 -19.23 -16.36
CA HIS A 189 24.46 -20.30 -15.35
C HIS A 189 23.02 -20.73 -14.99
N PRO A 190 22.45 -21.74 -15.68
CA PRO A 190 21.07 -22.19 -15.47
C PRO A 190 20.76 -22.64 -14.03
N ARG A 191 21.73 -23.27 -13.35
CA ARG A 191 21.59 -23.72 -11.96
C ARG A 191 21.46 -22.54 -11.00
N ALA A 192 22.36 -21.56 -11.08
CA ALA A 192 22.24 -20.31 -10.32
C ALA A 192 20.91 -19.58 -10.61
N LYS A 193 20.47 -19.55 -11.87
CA LYS A 193 19.17 -18.98 -12.26
C LYS A 193 18.01 -19.73 -11.61
N SER A 194 18.06 -21.05 -11.58
CA SER A 194 17.06 -21.89 -10.92
C SER A 194 16.98 -21.57 -9.44
N ILE A 195 18.11 -21.55 -8.73
CA ILE A 195 18.19 -21.23 -7.30
C ILE A 195 17.62 -19.84 -6.99
N VAL A 196 18.00 -18.81 -7.76
CA VAL A 196 17.46 -17.45 -7.59
C VAL A 196 15.95 -17.40 -7.84
N ARG A 197 15.43 -18.20 -8.77
CA ARG A 197 13.97 -18.31 -8.99
C ARG A 197 13.28 -19.08 -7.86
N SER A 198 13.89 -20.11 -7.31
CA SER A 198 13.37 -20.85 -6.17
C SER A 198 13.31 -19.99 -4.91
N LEU A 199 14.24 -19.03 -4.73
CA LEU A 199 14.14 -18.03 -3.66
C LEU A 199 12.86 -17.18 -3.76
N LEU A 200 12.33 -16.95 -4.97
CA LEU A 200 11.05 -16.25 -5.16
C LEU A 200 9.86 -17.09 -4.68
N ALA A 201 10.00 -18.41 -4.60
CA ALA A 201 8.95 -19.32 -4.15
C ALA A 201 8.91 -19.50 -2.63
N LEU A 202 9.87 -18.96 -1.87
CA LEU A 202 9.91 -19.09 -0.41
C LEU A 202 8.61 -18.69 0.30
N PRO A 203 7.94 -17.56 -0.05
CA PRO A 203 6.66 -17.21 0.56
C PRO A 203 5.55 -18.25 0.37
N LEU A 204 5.68 -19.14 -0.63
CA LEU A 204 4.69 -20.19 -0.89
C LEU A 204 4.84 -21.38 0.04
N LEU A 205 5.88 -21.43 0.87
CA LEU A 205 6.05 -22.46 1.89
C LEU A 205 5.26 -22.11 3.15
N PRO A 206 4.81 -23.11 3.93
CA PRO A 206 4.34 -22.88 5.30
C PRO A 206 5.36 -22.07 6.09
N GLN A 207 4.91 -21.14 6.93
CA GLN A 207 5.77 -20.21 7.67
C GLN A 207 6.95 -20.90 8.38
N ASN A 208 6.71 -22.05 9.00
CA ASN A 208 7.70 -22.84 9.73
C ASN A 208 8.68 -23.61 8.83
N ARG A 209 8.45 -23.67 7.50
CA ARG A 209 9.32 -24.34 6.52
C ARG A 209 10.11 -23.36 5.65
N ILE A 210 9.84 -22.06 5.74
CA ILE A 210 10.53 -21.04 4.92
C ILE A 210 12.04 -21.05 5.15
N MET A 211 12.48 -21.08 6.41
CA MET A 211 13.92 -21.06 6.73
C MET A 211 14.62 -22.34 6.27
N GLU A 212 13.97 -23.50 6.43
CA GLU A 212 14.46 -24.77 5.89
C GLU A 212 14.63 -24.70 4.38
N GLY A 213 13.62 -24.22 3.65
CA GLY A 213 13.70 -24.04 2.20
C GLY A 213 14.81 -23.08 1.77
N PHE A 214 15.04 -21.99 2.51
CA PHE A 214 16.15 -21.09 2.25
C PHE A 214 17.52 -21.76 2.46
N MET A 215 17.67 -22.54 3.54
CA MET A 215 18.91 -23.28 3.81
C MET A 215 19.17 -24.36 2.75
N SER A 216 18.15 -25.10 2.32
CA SER A 216 18.28 -26.07 1.22
C SER A 216 18.81 -25.42 -0.06
N LEU A 217 18.33 -24.21 -0.40
CA LEU A 217 18.83 -23.49 -1.58
C LEU A 217 20.27 -22.98 -1.41
N ALA A 218 20.68 -22.65 -0.19
CA ALA A 218 22.07 -22.29 0.10
C ALA A 218 23.01 -23.50 -0.04
N TYR A 219 22.57 -24.69 0.43
CA TYR A 219 23.31 -25.93 0.23
C TYR A 219 23.40 -26.33 -1.25
N GLU A 220 22.29 -26.27 -1.99
CA GLU A 220 22.28 -26.53 -3.44
C GLU A 220 23.25 -25.58 -4.18
N ALA A 221 23.27 -24.30 -3.81
CA ALA A 221 24.22 -23.35 -4.38
C ALA A 221 25.68 -23.70 -4.09
N ALA A 222 25.98 -24.30 -2.94
CA ALA A 222 27.32 -24.74 -2.58
C ALA A 222 27.74 -25.97 -3.38
N GLU A 223 26.85 -26.96 -3.51
CA GLU A 223 27.07 -28.18 -4.32
C GLU A 223 27.30 -27.84 -5.80
N GLU A 224 26.55 -26.87 -6.33
CA GLU A 224 26.68 -26.40 -7.70
C GLU A 224 27.86 -25.40 -7.89
N ALA A 225 28.67 -25.17 -6.84
CA ALA A 225 29.80 -24.24 -6.84
C ALA A 225 29.47 -22.79 -7.25
N VAL A 226 28.21 -22.37 -7.07
CA VAL A 226 27.71 -21.01 -7.36
C VAL A 226 27.51 -20.16 -6.11
N TYR A 227 27.64 -20.74 -4.91
CA TYR A 227 27.40 -20.04 -3.65
C TYR A 227 28.30 -18.83 -3.48
N ALA A 228 29.58 -18.90 -3.84
CA ALA A 228 30.51 -17.77 -3.72
C ALA A 228 30.00 -16.52 -4.46
N VAL A 229 29.39 -16.70 -5.64
CA VAL A 229 28.80 -15.61 -6.43
C VAL A 229 27.48 -15.12 -5.83
N LEU A 230 26.68 -16.03 -5.28
CA LEU A 230 25.36 -15.72 -4.73
C LEU A 230 25.38 -15.32 -3.25
N HIS A 231 26.50 -15.48 -2.53
CA HIS A 231 26.59 -15.36 -1.08
C HIS A 231 26.02 -14.03 -0.57
N THR A 232 26.50 -12.90 -1.11
CA THR A 232 26.02 -11.57 -0.72
C THR A 232 24.54 -11.36 -1.06
N PHE A 233 24.01 -12.06 -2.07
CA PHE A 233 22.60 -11.99 -2.44
C PHE A 233 21.73 -12.76 -1.44
N PHE A 234 22.14 -13.98 -1.06
CA PHE A 234 21.51 -14.76 0.01
C PHE A 234 21.46 -13.97 1.32
N LEU A 235 22.59 -13.38 1.74
CA LEU A 235 22.65 -12.57 2.97
C LEU A 235 21.67 -11.39 2.95
N LYS A 236 21.56 -10.68 1.83
CA LYS A 236 20.60 -9.57 1.70
C LYS A 236 19.14 -10.05 1.72
N VAL A 237 18.84 -11.20 1.12
CA VAL A 237 17.49 -11.79 1.20
C VAL A 237 17.17 -12.17 2.64
N LEU A 238 18.10 -12.83 3.34
CA LEU A 238 17.97 -13.24 4.73
C LEU A 238 17.68 -12.02 5.63
N ASP A 239 18.55 -11.02 5.59
CA ASP A 239 18.48 -9.82 6.45
C ASP A 239 17.24 -8.96 6.16
N THR A 240 16.80 -8.90 4.90
CA THR A 240 15.63 -8.08 4.54
C THR A 240 14.31 -8.76 4.89
N TRP A 241 14.18 -10.07 4.64
CA TRP A 241 12.88 -10.76 4.57
C TRP A 241 12.71 -11.92 5.54
N LEU A 242 13.79 -12.60 5.90
CA LEU A 242 13.74 -13.86 6.65
C LEU A 242 14.08 -13.69 8.14
N VAL A 243 14.15 -12.45 8.60
CA VAL A 243 14.34 -12.11 10.00
C VAL A 243 13.33 -11.04 10.45
N GLY A 244 13.12 -10.96 11.77
CA GLY A 244 12.29 -9.94 12.39
C GLY A 244 10.83 -9.95 11.95
N PHE A 245 10.23 -8.76 11.93
CA PHE A 245 8.78 -8.61 11.73
C PHE A 245 8.31 -8.97 10.32
N ARG A 246 9.14 -8.73 9.29
CA ARG A 246 8.77 -9.08 7.89
C ARG A 246 8.66 -10.58 7.69
N PHE A 247 9.50 -11.35 8.37
CA PHE A 247 9.46 -12.81 8.28
C PHE A 247 8.11 -13.37 8.71
N GLN A 248 7.55 -12.86 9.81
CA GLN A 248 6.27 -13.30 10.36
C GLN A 248 5.10 -13.10 9.40
N MET A 249 5.20 -12.13 8.49
CA MET A 249 4.17 -11.77 7.53
C MET A 249 4.49 -12.26 6.10
N LEU A 250 5.54 -13.06 5.93
CA LEU A 250 6.07 -13.43 4.62
C LEU A 250 5.28 -14.57 3.96
N SER A 251 4.85 -15.58 4.73
CA SER A 251 4.14 -16.72 4.17
C SER A 251 2.79 -16.30 3.59
N VAL A 252 2.52 -16.75 2.36
CA VAL A 252 1.23 -16.69 1.69
C VAL A 252 0.71 -18.11 1.38
N PHE A 253 1.21 -19.10 2.12
CA PHE A 253 0.83 -20.50 1.96
C PHE A 253 -0.68 -20.65 2.23
N LEU A 254 -1.38 -21.30 1.30
CA LEU A 254 -2.85 -21.46 1.30
C LEU A 254 -3.66 -20.15 1.29
N ALA A 255 -3.02 -18.98 1.11
CA ALA A 255 -3.76 -17.73 0.99
C ALA A 255 -4.49 -17.65 -0.36
N ASP A 256 -5.79 -17.34 -0.32
CA ASP A 256 -6.63 -17.07 -1.49
C ASP A 256 -6.19 -15.78 -2.19
N HIS A 257 -5.80 -14.77 -1.41
CA HIS A 257 -5.29 -13.50 -1.90
C HIS A 257 -3.82 -13.33 -1.52
N ARG A 258 -2.93 -13.40 -2.52
CA ARG A 258 -1.48 -13.34 -2.32
C ARG A 258 -0.86 -12.01 -2.75
N THR A 259 -1.58 -11.23 -3.55
CA THR A 259 -1.08 -10.01 -4.17
C THR A 259 -1.89 -8.79 -3.76
N ASN A 260 -1.25 -7.63 -3.82
CA ASN A 260 -1.86 -6.33 -3.56
C ASN A 260 -2.32 -5.63 -4.86
N ASN A 261 -2.74 -6.42 -5.87
CA ASN A 261 -3.15 -5.89 -7.17
C ASN A 261 -4.35 -4.92 -7.05
N VAL A 262 -5.16 -5.11 -6.01
CA VAL A 262 -6.29 -4.24 -5.67
C VAL A 262 -5.79 -2.82 -5.35
N SER A 263 -4.81 -2.65 -4.46
CA SER A 263 -4.24 -1.32 -4.21
C SER A 263 -3.50 -0.75 -5.41
N GLU A 264 -2.75 -1.55 -6.16
CA GLU A 264 -2.05 -1.07 -7.37
C GLU A 264 -3.03 -0.55 -8.44
N SER A 265 -4.17 -1.23 -8.62
CA SER A 265 -5.25 -0.77 -9.50
C SER A 265 -5.87 0.54 -9.02
N ALA A 266 -6.14 0.65 -7.71
CA ALA A 266 -6.65 1.88 -7.10
C ALA A 266 -5.65 3.06 -7.24
N ASN A 267 -4.36 2.80 -7.04
CA ASN A 267 -3.27 3.75 -7.21
C ASN A 267 -3.18 4.22 -8.68
N ARG A 268 -3.31 3.29 -9.63
CA ARG A 268 -3.33 3.62 -11.07
C ARG A 268 -4.52 4.49 -11.44
N MET A 269 -5.72 4.18 -10.92
CA MET A 269 -6.91 4.99 -11.16
C MET A 269 -6.75 6.40 -10.60
N LEU A 270 -6.21 6.54 -9.38
CA LEU A 270 -5.90 7.84 -8.80
C LEU A 270 -4.92 8.62 -9.69
N ARG A 271 -3.85 7.96 -10.15
CA ARG A 271 -2.85 8.58 -11.03
C ARG A 271 -3.46 9.13 -12.30
N LEU A 272 -4.25 8.33 -13.02
CA LEU A 272 -4.87 8.76 -14.28
C LEU A 272 -5.74 10.00 -14.05
N ARG A 273 -6.58 9.98 -13.01
CA ARG A 273 -7.43 11.12 -12.67
C ARG A 273 -6.62 12.36 -12.30
N THR A 274 -5.51 12.23 -11.59
CA THR A 274 -4.65 13.38 -11.25
C THR A 274 -3.87 13.94 -12.45
N GLN A 275 -3.61 13.13 -13.49
CA GLN A 275 -2.92 13.59 -14.70
C GLN A 275 -3.84 14.37 -15.64
N ASP A 276 -5.12 13.99 -15.70
CA ASP A 276 -6.14 14.70 -16.51
C ASP A 276 -6.36 16.15 -16.03
N PHE A 277 -6.08 16.46 -14.75
CA PHE A 277 -6.13 17.82 -14.20
C PHE A 277 -4.86 18.67 -14.44
N ILE A 278 -3.73 18.06 -14.83
CA ILE A 278 -2.45 18.78 -15.07
C ILE A 278 -2.32 19.20 -16.55
N LEU A 279 -3.10 18.58 -17.45
CA LEU A 279 -3.09 18.84 -18.89
C LEU A 279 -4.23 19.75 -19.37
N CYS A 280 -4.91 20.45 -18.48
CA CYS A 280 -5.97 21.43 -18.79
C CYS A 280 -5.64 22.80 -18.21
#